data_AF-A0A508T948-F1
#
_entry.id   AF-A0A508T948-F1
#
_cell.length_a   1.000
_cell.length_b   1.000
_cell.length_c   1.000
_cell.angle_alpha   90.00
_cell.angle_beta   90.00
_cell.angle_gamma   90.00
#
_symmetry.space_group_name_H-M   'P 1'
#
loop_
_entity.id
_entity.type
_entity.pdbx_description
1 polymer ?
#
loop_
_entity_poly.entity_id
_entity_poly.type
_entity_poly.pdbx_seq_one_letter_code
_entity_poly.pdbx_strand_id
1 'polypeptide(L)' 'MSQRRETVEHPFGTMKARIGATHFLTKTLPKVATEMALSVLAYNLTRVMNIVGIRPLIVAFVA' A
#
# COMPACT_ATOMS: atom_id res chain seq x y z
N MET A 1 20.56 -1.18 10.64
CA MET A 1 19.97 -0.71 9.37
C MET A 1 19.46 -1.84 8.47
N SER A 2 20.12 -3.01 8.39
CA SER A 2 19.69 -4.14 7.52
C SER A 2 18.25 -4.61 7.76
N GLN A 3 17.90 -4.90 9.01
CA GLN A 3 16.57 -5.40 9.38
C GLN A 3 15.42 -4.49 8.95
N ARG A 4 15.59 -3.16 9.04
CA ARG A 4 14.58 -2.19 8.59
C ARG A 4 14.42 -2.21 7.07
N ARG A 5 15.51 -2.40 6.32
CA ARG A 5 15.47 -2.52 4.86
C ARG A 5 14.74 -3.81 4.46
N GLU A 6 15.13 -4.94 5.06
CA GLU A 6 14.50 -6.24 4.79
C GLU A 6 13.00 -6.23 5.11
N THR A 7 12.59 -5.55 6.19
CA THR A 7 11.17 -5.44 6.58
C THR A 7 10.34 -4.68 5.55
N VAL A 8 10.91 -3.65 4.89
CA VAL A 8 10.16 -2.87 3.89
C VAL A 8 10.12 -3.55 2.52
N GLU A 9 11.04 -4.47 2.23
CA GLU A 9 11.03 -5.24 0.97
C GLU A 9 9.72 -6.00 0.78
N HIS A 10 9.17 -6.59 1.85
CA HIS A 10 7.94 -7.37 1.75
C HIS A 10 6.71 -6.51 1.33
N PRO A 11 6.42 -5.36 1.98
CA PRO A 11 5.43 -4.40 1.50
C PRO A 11 5.64 -3.96 0.05
N PHE A 12 6.87 -3.56 -0.31
CA PHE A 12 7.16 -3.08 -1.66
C PHE A 12 7.03 -4.18 -2.72
N GLY A 13 7.48 -5.40 -2.43
CA GLY A 13 7.31 -6.57 -3.30
C GLY A 13 5.85 -6.90 -3.54
N THR A 14 5.04 -6.89 -2.48
CA THR A 14 3.59 -7.14 -2.57
C THR A 14 2.87 -6.06 -3.39
N MET A 15 3.18 -4.78 -3.16
CA MET A 15 2.61 -3.68 -3.94
C MET A 15 2.97 -3.78 -5.42
N LYS A 16 4.26 -3.98 -5.72
CA LYS A 16 4.76 -4.10 -7.11
C LYS A 16 4.11 -5.26 -7.86
N ALA A 17 3.95 -6.41 -7.19
CA ALA A 17 3.27 -7.56 -7.78
C ALA A 17 1.80 -7.26 -8.14
N ARG A 18 1.11 -6.44 -7.33
CA ARG A 18 -0.30 -6.07 -7.54
C ARG A 18 -0.51 -5.01 -8.61
N ILE A 19 0.38 -4.03 -8.73
CA ILE A 19 0.22 -2.90 -9.67
C ILE A 19 0.71 -3.20 -11.10
N GLY A 20 1.20 -4.41 -11.35
CA GLY A 20 1.89 -4.74 -12.60
C GLY A 20 3.32 -4.23 -12.54
N ALA A 21 4.26 -5.14 -12.27
CA ALA A 21 5.62 -4.87 -11.80
C ALA A 21 6.50 -3.93 -12.67
N THR A 22 6.01 -3.47 -13.82
CA THR A 22 6.83 -2.89 -14.88
C THR A 22 6.51 -1.43 -15.21
N HIS A 23 5.27 -0.95 -15.12
CA HIS A 23 4.94 0.41 -15.58
C HIS A 23 3.79 1.08 -14.82
N PHE A 24 3.93 2.37 -14.56
CA PHE A 24 2.82 3.24 -14.17
C PHE A 24 1.90 3.50 -15.36
N LEU A 25 0.62 3.65 -15.09
CA LEU A 25 -0.40 3.99 -16.07
C LEU A 25 -0.30 5.47 -16.48
N THR A 26 0.13 6.31 -15.55
CA THR A 26 0.20 7.76 -15.75
C THR A 26 1.59 8.24 -16.18
N LYS A 27 1.62 9.41 -16.81
CA LYS A 27 2.84 10.13 -17.18
C LYS A 27 2.95 11.42 -16.38
N THR A 28 4.17 11.95 -16.21
CA THR A 28 4.52 13.13 -15.40
C THR A 28 4.53 12.88 -13.89
N LEU A 29 5.46 13.51 -13.18
CA LEU A 29 5.71 13.27 -11.75
C LEU A 29 4.48 13.44 -10.85
N PRO A 30 3.63 14.49 -10.99
CA PRO A 30 2.48 14.65 -10.10
C PRO A 30 1.46 13.51 -10.22
N LYS A 31 1.23 13.01 -11.45
CA LYS A 31 0.28 11.93 -11.70
C LYS A 31 0.82 10.58 -11.22
N VAL A 32 2.10 10.31 -11.50
CA VAL A 32 2.80 9.10 -11.01
C VAL A 32 2.85 9.07 -9.48
N ALA A 33 3.10 10.21 -8.83
CA ALA A 33 3.08 10.31 -7.38
C ALA A 33 1.69 9.99 -6.81
N THR A 34 0.63 10.44 -7.47
CA THR A 34 -0.76 10.11 -7.08
C THR A 34 -1.04 8.61 -7.24
N GLU A 35 -0.63 8.02 -8.35
CA GLU A 35 -0.78 6.57 -8.61
C GLU A 35 -0.04 5.72 -7.56
N MET A 36 1.19 6.12 -7.21
CA MET A 36 1.95 5.49 -6.13
C MET A 36 1.25 5.65 -4.77
N ALA A 37 0.73 6.84 -4.46
CA ALA A 37 0.01 7.09 -3.21
C ALA A 37 -1.25 6.22 -3.07
N LEU A 38 -2.03 6.06 -4.15
CA LEU A 38 -3.19 5.17 -4.18
C LEU A 38 -2.81 3.70 -3.99
N SER A 39 -1.70 3.28 -4.59
CA SER A 39 -1.18 1.92 -4.43
C SER A 39 -0.77 1.61 -2.98
N VAL A 40 -0.10 2.57 -2.33
CA VAL A 40 0.26 2.50 -0.91
C VAL A 40 -0.98 2.49 -0.02
N LEU A 41 -1.97 3.33 -0.32
CA LEU A 41 -3.24 3.37 0.42
C LEU A 41 -3.96 2.01 0.35
N ALA A 42 -4.08 1.42 -0.84
CA ALA A 42 -4.72 0.12 -1.02
C ALA A 42 -4.00 -1.00 -0.27
N TYR A 43 -2.66 -0.99 -0.26
CA TYR A 43 -1.87 -1.93 0.54
C TYR A 43 -2.13 -1.74 2.04
N ASN A 44 -2.10 -0.50 2.53
CA ASN A 44 -2.33 -0.19 3.93
C ASN A 44 -3.73 -0.61 4.39
N LEU A 45 -4.77 -0.37 3.58
CA LEU A 45 -6.13 -0.82 3.85
C LEU A 45 -6.20 -2.35 3.94
N THR A 46 -5.60 -3.06 2.98
CA THR A 46 -5.54 -4.54 3.04
C THR A 46 -4.83 -5.02 4.31
N ARG A 47 -3.71 -4.38 4.66
CA ARG A 47 -2.88 -4.73 5.80
C ARG A 47 -3.60 -4.49 7.12
N VAL A 48 -4.24 -3.33 7.30
CA VAL A 48 -4.95 -3.02 8.55
C VAL A 48 -6.19 -3.89 8.71
N MET A 49 -6.91 -4.21 7.63
CA MET A 49 -8.02 -5.18 7.69
C MET A 49 -7.55 -6.57 8.14
N ASN A 50 -6.36 -7.00 7.73
CA ASN A 50 -5.80 -8.30 8.15
C ASN A 50 -5.25 -8.29 9.59
N ILE A 51 -4.71 -7.17 10.06
CA ILE A 51 -4.12 -7.06 11.41
C ILE A 51 -5.20 -6.80 12.47
N VAL A 52 -6.09 -5.85 12.20
CA VAL A 52 -7.08 -5.35 13.17
C VAL A 52 -8.43 -6.05 13.01
N GLY A 53 -8.78 -6.46 11.80
CA GLY A 53 -10.10 -6.98 11.46
C GLY A 53 -11.05 -5.91 10.94
N ILE A 54 -11.98 -6.30 10.07
CA ILE A 54 -12.89 -5.38 9.36
C ILE A 54 -13.90 -4.72 10.32
N ARG A 55 -14.54 -5.49 11.20
CA ARG A 55 -15.55 -4.99 12.13
C ARG A 55 -15.03 -3.90 13.09
N PRO A 56 -13.93 -4.12 13.85
CA PRO A 56 -13.40 -3.07 14.72
C PRO A 56 -12.91 -1.86 13.94
N LEU A 57 -12.39 -2.05 12.72
CA LEU A 57 -11.97 -0.95 11.86
C LEU A 57 -13.16 -0.06 11.42
N ILE A 58 -14.30 -0.65 11.04
CA ILE A 58 -15.51 0.11 10.69
C ILE A 58 -16.01 0.93 11.89
N VAL A 59 -16.04 0.33 13.08
CA VAL A 59 -16.45 1.03 14.30
C VAL A 59 -15.55 2.25 14.54
N ALA A 60 -14.24 2.13 14.35
CA ALA A 60 -13.30 3.23 14.52
C ALA A 60 -13.44 4.38 13.50
N PHE A 61 -14.04 4.13 12.33
CA PHE A 61 -14.28 5.17 11.32
C PHE A 61 -15.60 5.93 11.50
N VAL A 62 -16.57 5.32 12.18
CA VAL A 62 -17.91 5.89 12.39
C VAL A 62 -18.05 6.56 13.77
N ALA A 63 -17.17 6.23 14.71
CA ALA A 63 -17.04 6.92 15.99
C ALA A 63 -16.39 8.31 15.82
#